data_AF-A0A9D8P2P9-F1
#
_entry.id   AF-A0A9D8P2P9-F1
#
_cell.length_a   1.000
_cell.length_b   1.000
_cell.length_c   1.000
_cell.angle_alpha   90.00
_cell.angle_beta   90.00
_cell.angle_gamma   90.00
#
_symmetry.space_group_name_H-M   'P 1'
#
loop_
_entity.id
_entity.type
_entity.pdbx_description
1 polymer ?
#
loop_
_entity_poly.entity_id
_entity_poly.type
_entity_poly.pdbx_seq_one_letter_code
_entity_poly.pdbx_strand_id
1 'polypeptide(L)' 'EGDEAELRTRLKAPALNVTQALYVSPPLKFTGRVMVKDEDVCVHCGLCAERCPTAAWDMQKSWVKWPHAVDQVT' A
#
# COMPACT_ATOMS: atom_id res chain seq x y z
N GLU A 1 -5.11 9.87 14.29
CA GLU A 1 -4.52 11.21 14.43
C GLU A 1 -3.15 11.07 15.06
N GLY A 2 -2.23 11.92 14.63
CA GLY A 2 -0.78 11.80 14.83
C GLY A 2 -0.06 12.19 13.55
N ASP A 3 1.15 12.74 13.67
CA ASP A 3 2.01 12.96 12.50
C ASP A 3 2.48 11.62 11.89
N GLU A 4 3.14 11.68 10.74
CA GLU A 4 3.61 10.46 10.09
C GLU A 4 4.64 9.68 10.95
N ALA A 5 5.48 10.40 11.70
CA ALA A 5 6.50 9.77 12.53
C ALA A 5 5.88 8.92 13.65
N GLU A 6 4.84 9.44 14.30
CA GLU A 6 4.07 8.71 15.32
C GLU A 6 3.25 7.57 14.70
N LEU A 7 2.71 7.78 13.50
CA LEU A 7 1.95 6.74 12.79
C LEU A 7 2.83 5.52 12.53
N ARG A 8 4.07 5.72 12.05
CA ARG A 8 5.02 4.66 11.70
C ARG A 8 5.33 3.71 12.86
N THR A 9 5.32 4.20 14.10
CA THR A 9 5.61 3.38 15.29
C THR A 9 4.38 2.62 15.81
N ARG A 10 3.17 3.09 15.47
CA ARG A 10 1.89 2.54 15.96
C ARG A 10 1.25 1.53 15.00
N LEU A 11 1.76 1.41 13.78
CA LEU A 11 1.34 0.36 12.84
C LEU A 11 1.61 -1.03 13.43
N LYS A 12 0.85 -2.02 12.97
CA LYS A 12 0.96 -3.40 13.48
C LYS A 12 2.35 -4.00 13.25
N ALA A 13 3.00 -3.60 12.15
CA ALA A 13 4.43 -3.75 11.94
C ALA A 13 5.01 -2.32 11.85
N PRO A 14 6.04 -1.97 12.65
CA PRO A 14 6.64 -0.65 12.58
C PRO A 14 7.31 -0.39 11.22
N ALA A 15 7.04 0.77 10.62
CA ALA A 15 7.58 1.16 9.32
C ALA A 15 8.92 1.90 9.48
N LEU A 16 10.03 1.16 9.43
CA LEU A 16 11.39 1.67 9.68
C LEU A 16 11.99 2.46 8.51
N ASN A 17 11.55 2.20 7.29
CA ASN A 17 12.07 2.85 6.11
C ASN A 17 11.40 4.21 5.89
N VAL A 18 12.10 5.28 6.27
CA VAL A 18 11.63 6.66 6.12
C VAL A 18 11.68 7.19 4.69
N THR A 19 12.40 6.51 3.79
CA THR A 19 12.49 6.92 2.37
C THR A 19 11.29 6.44 1.56
N GLN A 20 10.65 5.36 1.99
CA GLN A 20 9.40 4.87 1.43
C GLN A 20 8.23 5.67 2.01
N ALA A 21 7.36 6.19 1.14
CA ALA A 21 6.16 6.90 1.56
C ALA A 21 5.11 5.93 2.09
N LEU A 22 4.40 6.32 3.14
CA LEU A 22 3.16 5.65 3.56
C LEU A 22 1.98 6.24 2.80
N TYR A 23 1.19 5.38 2.18
CA TYR A 23 -0.05 5.82 1.53
C TYR A 23 -1.19 5.78 2.53
N VAL A 24 -1.81 6.92 2.79
CA VAL A 24 -2.86 7.08 3.80
C VAL A 24 -4.17 7.45 3.13
N SER A 25 -5.24 6.69 3.43
CA SER A 25 -6.57 6.99 2.92
C SER A 25 -7.17 8.21 3.62
N PRO A 26 -8.18 8.86 3.03
CA PRO A 26 -9.08 9.71 3.79
C PRO A 26 -9.73 8.94 4.96
N PRO A 27 -10.26 9.65 5.98
CA PRO A 27 -11.02 9.03 7.06
C PRO A 27 -12.18 8.17 6.52
N LEU A 28 -12.28 6.94 7.00
CA LEU A 28 -13.32 6.00 6.60
C LEU A 28 -14.69 6.46 7.08
N LYS A 29 -15.69 6.41 6.20
CA LYS A 29 -17.06 6.92 6.44
C LYS A 29 -17.70 6.44 7.74
N PHE A 30 -17.48 5.18 8.15
CA PHE A 30 -18.16 4.58 9.31
C PHE A 30 -17.37 4.60 10.61
N THR A 31 -16.04 4.72 10.56
CA THR A 31 -15.19 4.58 11.76
C THR A 31 -14.33 5.82 12.03
N GLY A 32 -14.20 6.73 11.07
CA GLY A 32 -13.30 7.88 11.14
C GLY A 32 -11.81 7.52 11.15
N ARG A 33 -11.45 6.22 11.14
CA ARG A 33 -10.06 5.76 11.07
C ARG A 33 -9.53 5.90 9.66
N VAL A 34 -8.21 5.89 9.50
CA VAL A 34 -7.54 5.84 8.19
C VAL A 34 -7.04 4.43 7.92
N MET A 35 -7.05 4.04 6.66
CA MET A 35 -6.31 2.87 6.19
C MET A 35 -4.93 3.33 5.74
N VAL A 36 -3.90 2.59 6.14
CA VAL A 36 -2.51 2.88 5.79
C VAL A 36 -1.97 1.71 4.99
N LYS A 37 -1.38 2.01 3.83
CA LYS A 37 -0.67 1.05 3.00
C LYS A 37 0.82 1.36 3.07
N ASP A 38 1.56 0.38 3.55
CA ASP A 38 3.02 0.37 3.60
C ASP A 38 3.54 -0.54 2.46
N GLU A 39 4.29 0.03 1.52
CA GLU A 39 4.82 -0.71 0.36
C GLU A 39 5.98 -1.64 0.73
N ASP A 40 6.64 -1.46 1.87
CA ASP A 40 7.71 -2.38 2.29
C ASP A 40 7.15 -3.75 2.73
N VAL A 41 5.87 -3.80 3.09
CA VAL A 41 5.15 -5.02 3.47
C VAL A 41 4.14 -5.44 2.39
N CYS A 42 3.75 -4.53 1.49
CA CYS A 42 2.78 -4.83 0.45
C CYS A 42 3.37 -5.76 -0.62
N VAL A 43 2.70 -6.87 -0.88
CA VAL A 43 3.08 -7.80 -1.98
C VAL A 43 2.16 -7.66 -3.20
N HIS A 44 1.39 -6.58 -3.28
CA HIS A 44 0.46 -6.28 -4.38
C HIS A 44 -0.58 -7.38 -4.68
N CYS A 45 -1.02 -8.13 -3.67
CA CYS A 45 -1.99 -9.23 -3.84
C CYS A 45 -3.44 -8.79 -4.13
N GLY A 46 -3.76 -7.50 -4.05
CA GLY A 46 -5.11 -6.98 -4.34
C GLY A 46 -6.17 -7.19 -3.27
N LEU A 47 -5.97 -8.09 -2.29
CA LEU A 47 -6.98 -8.41 -1.27
C LEU A 47 -7.47 -7.19 -0.47
N CYS A 48 -6.60 -6.21 -0.24
CA CYS A 48 -6.98 -5.00 0.48
C CYS A 48 -8.00 -4.15 -0.30
N ALA A 49 -7.91 -4.12 -1.63
CA ALA A 49 -8.88 -3.42 -2.48
C ALA A 49 -10.17 -4.25 -2.60
N GLU A 50 -10.05 -5.54 -2.91
CA GLU A 50 -11.21 -6.43 -3.14
C GLU A 50 -12.12 -6.60 -1.91
N ARG A 51 -11.53 -6.64 -0.71
CA ARG A 51 -12.27 -6.85 0.54
C ARG A 51 -12.68 -5.55 1.23
N CYS A 52 -12.33 -4.38 0.69
CA CYS A 52 -12.63 -3.12 1.36
C CYS A 52 -14.12 -2.78 1.26
N PRO A 53 -14.89 -2.80 2.37
CA PRO A 53 -16.33 -2.52 2.33
C PRO A 53 -16.63 -1.05 2.04
N THR A 54 -15.64 -0.16 2.19
CA THR A 54 -15.78 1.28 1.97
C THR A 54 -15.11 1.77 0.70
N ALA A 55 -14.52 0.87 -0.10
CA ALA A 55 -13.73 1.21 -1.28
C ALA A 55 -12.64 2.27 -1.01
N ALA A 56 -11.90 2.11 0.10
CA ALA A 56 -10.84 3.04 0.49
C ALA A 56 -9.58 2.96 -0.39
N TRP A 57 -9.40 1.81 -1.07
CA TRP A 57 -8.27 1.53 -1.93
C TRP A 57 -8.75 0.76 -3.16
N ASP A 58 -8.10 1.01 -4.30
CA ASP A 58 -8.31 0.32 -5.55
C ASP A 58 -6.97 -0.11 -6.15
N MET A 59 -6.96 -1.20 -6.92
CA MET A 59 -5.78 -1.67 -7.63
C MET A 59 -5.66 -0.98 -8.98
N GLN A 60 -4.54 -0.30 -9.22
CA GLN A 60 -4.27 0.33 -10.50
C GLN A 60 -3.60 -0.64 -11.46
N LYS A 61 -4.05 -0.66 -12.72
CA LYS A 61 -3.37 -1.40 -13.78
C LYS A 61 -2.08 -0.68 -14.15
N SER A 62 -0.96 -1.40 -14.12
CA SER A 62 0.32 -0.94 -14.64
C SER A 62 0.71 -1.77 -15.87
N TRP A 63 1.49 -1.15 -16.75
CA TRP A 63 2.17 -1.88 -17.81
C TRP A 63 3.47 -2.44 -17.22
N VAL A 64 3.66 -3.74 -17.32
CA VAL A 64 4.91 -4.41 -16.94
C VAL A 64 5.45 -5.06 -18.19
N LYS A 65 6.69 -4.73 -18.56
CA LYS A 65 7.39 -5.48 -19.61
C LYS A 65 7.77 -6.82 -19.02
N TRP A 66 7.10 -7.88 -19.45
CA TRP A 66 7.51 -9.23 -19.10
C TRP A 66 8.74 -9.61 -19.94
N PRO A 67 9.92 -9.82 -19.33
CA PRO A 67 11.08 -10.27 -20.08
C PRO A 67 10.85 -11.71 -20.52
N HIS A 68 10.87 -11.96 -21.82
CA HIS A 68 10.89 -13.32 -22.33
C HIS A 68 12.33 -13.83 -22.40
N ALA A 69 12.53 -15.14 -22.27
CA ALA A 69 13.86 -15.75 -22.38
C ALA A 69 14.54 -15.42 -23.72
N VAL A 70 13.74 -15.30 -24.79
CA VAL A 70 14.21 -14.87 -26.13
C VAL A 70 14.78 -13.44 -26.13
N ASP A 71 14.31 -12.57 -25.22
CA ASP A 71 14.80 -11.19 -25.09
C ASP A 71 16.17 -11.12 -24.39
N GLN A 72 16.69 -12.23 -23.86
CA GLN A 72 17.96 -12.32 -23.14
C GLN A 72 19.10 -12.93 -23.97
N VAL A 73 18.85 -13.32 -25.23
CA VAL A 73 19.83 -14.01 -26.10
C VAL A 73 20.69 -13.03 -26.91
N THR A 74 20.92 -11.84 -26.36
CA THR A 74 21.87 -10.84 -26.90
C THR A 74 23.22 -10.96 -26.22
#